data_AF-A0AA92U018-F1
#
_entry.id   AF-A0AA92U018-F1
#
_cell.length_a   1.000
_cell.length_b   1.000
_cell.length_c   1.000
_cell.angle_alpha   90.00
_cell.angle_beta   90.00
_cell.angle_gamma   90.00
#
_symmetry.space_group_name_H-M   'P 1'
#
loop_
_entity.id
_entity.type
_entity.pdbx_description
1 polymer ?
#
loop_
_entity_poly.entity_id
_entity_poly.type
_entity_poly.pdbx_seq_one_letter_code
_entity_poly.pdbx_strand_id
1 'polypeptide(L)'
;MDKVIEGTKFFNELLVEKGKMTRDDFAASRRALRRSYQDEMDKLADEYAVRNSIYHVGDKVKVNDFCWLNEPCTILEVKGRYNIMMEKGVPVILYVIKMERDKEIYEVMEGKIVGYV
;
A
#
# COMPACT_ATOMS: atom_id res chain seq x y z
N MET A 1 6.81 34.27 15.82
CA MET A 1 5.59 33.87 16.54
C MET A 1 4.67 33.30 15.49
N ASP A 2 4.57 31.97 15.46
CA ASP A 2 4.02 31.23 14.33
C ASP A 2 2.52 31.51 14.17
N LYS A 3 2.12 31.86 12.94
CA LYS A 3 0.72 31.97 12.54
C LYS A 3 0.12 30.57 12.49
N VAL A 4 -0.40 30.12 13.62
CA VAL A 4 -1.33 28.99 13.66
C VAL A 4 -2.54 29.38 12.80
N ILE A 5 -2.76 28.65 11.70
CA ILE A 5 -3.89 28.89 10.79
C ILE A 5 -5.19 28.77 11.61
N GLU A 6 -5.86 29.90 11.80
CA GLU A 6 -7.09 30.13 12.58
C GLU A 6 -8.35 29.41 12.06
N GLY A 7 -8.23 28.47 11.13
CA GLY A 7 -9.38 27.74 10.57
C GLY A 7 -10.05 26.78 11.56
N THR A 8 -9.35 26.32 12.60
CA THR A 8 -9.86 25.26 13.50
C THR A 8 -10.67 25.77 14.69
N LYS A 9 -10.45 27.02 15.14
CA LYS A 9 -11.22 27.60 16.25
C LYS A 9 -12.61 28.08 15.79
N PHE A 10 -12.67 28.77 14.64
CA PHE A 10 -13.90 29.37 14.13
C PHE A 10 -14.97 28.35 13.70
N PHE A 11 -14.56 27.18 13.20
CA PHE A 11 -15.49 26.17 12.70
C PHE A 11 -16.26 25.41 13.81
N ASN A 12 -15.68 25.29 15.02
CA ASN A 12 -16.26 24.46 16.09
C ASN A 12 -17.50 25.09 16.74
N GLU A 13 -17.52 26.39 16.96
CA GLU A 13 -18.62 27.04 17.72
C GLU A 13 -19.87 27.22 16.85
N LEU A 14 -19.70 27.66 15.59
CA LEU A 14 -20.81 27.89 14.65
C LEU A 14 -21.56 26.62 14.22
N LEU A 15 -20.86 25.47 14.07
CA LEU A 15 -21.47 24.20 13.68
C LEU A 15 -22.28 23.55 14.81
N VAL A 16 -21.81 23.69 16.05
CA VAL A 16 -22.51 23.18 17.23
C VAL A 16 -23.79 24.00 17.47
N GLU A 17 -23.72 25.32 17.31
CA GLU A 17 -24.84 26.23 17.59
C GLU A 17 -25.92 26.25 16.48
N LYS A 18 -25.53 26.14 15.20
CA LYS A 18 -26.48 26.22 14.05
C LYS A 18 -26.73 24.90 13.32
N GLY A 19 -25.82 23.93 13.41
CA GLY A 19 -25.86 22.70 12.60
C GLY A 19 -26.52 21.48 13.27
N LYS A 20 -26.89 21.57 14.56
CA LYS A 20 -27.39 20.43 15.38
C LYS A 20 -26.47 19.20 15.36
N MET A 21 -25.17 19.39 15.12
CA MET A 21 -24.17 18.32 15.08
C MET A 21 -23.31 18.38 16.34
N THR A 22 -23.14 17.26 17.02
CA THR A 22 -22.30 17.24 18.22
C THR A 22 -20.82 17.30 17.85
N ARG A 23 -19.98 17.72 18.80
CA ARG A 23 -18.52 17.74 18.62
C ARG A 23 -17.96 16.35 18.29
N ASP A 24 -18.57 15.30 18.84
CA ASP A 24 -18.16 13.91 18.62
C ASP A 24 -18.49 13.44 17.20
N ASP A 25 -19.68 13.81 16.70
CA ASP A 25 -20.08 13.53 15.32
C ASP A 25 -19.14 14.23 14.33
N PHE A 26 -18.83 15.51 14.56
CA PHE A 26 -17.89 16.24 13.70
C PHE A 26 -16.49 15.61 13.72
N ALA A 27 -16.01 15.23 14.91
CA ALA A 27 -14.72 14.54 15.03
C ALA A 27 -14.73 13.16 14.33
N ALA A 28 -15.84 12.43 14.38
CA ALA A 28 -16.02 11.17 13.68
C ALA A 28 -16.02 11.35 12.16
N SER A 29 -16.80 12.30 11.63
CA SER A 29 -16.81 12.64 10.20
C SER A 29 -15.43 13.06 9.70
N ARG A 30 -14.71 13.89 10.46
CA ARG A 30 -13.33 14.30 10.12
C ARG A 30 -12.37 13.11 10.09
N ARG A 31 -12.48 12.17 11.03
CA ARG A 31 -11.67 10.93 11.05
C ARG A 31 -12.02 10.04 9.86
N ALA A 32 -13.29 9.88 9.54
CA ALA A 32 -13.75 9.08 8.40
C ALA A 32 -13.25 9.65 7.08
N LEU A 33 -13.38 10.98 6.88
CA LEU A 33 -12.88 11.66 5.69
C LEU A 33 -11.37 11.48 5.53
N ARG A 34 -10.60 11.67 6.62
CA ARG A 34 -9.15 11.44 6.60
C ARG A 34 -8.77 10.00 6.23
N ARG A 35 -9.51 9.00 6.73
CA ARG A 35 -9.29 7.59 6.36
C ARG A 35 -9.59 7.35 4.89
N SER A 36 -10.71 7.87 4.39
CA SER A 36 -11.06 7.74 2.97
C SER A 36 -9.97 8.30 2.04
N TYR A 37 -9.45 9.49 2.36
CA TYR A 37 -8.33 10.07 1.62
C TYR A 37 -7.07 9.21 1.72
N GLN A 38 -6.77 8.66 2.90
CA GLN A 38 -5.62 7.77 3.06
C GLN A 38 -5.77 6.50 2.22
N ASP A 39 -6.95 5.88 2.23
CA ASP A 39 -7.23 4.66 1.46
C ASP A 39 -7.11 4.91 -0.06
N GLU A 40 -7.53 6.08 -0.54
CA GLU A 40 -7.33 6.49 -1.95
C GLU A 40 -5.84 6.67 -2.28
N MET A 41 -5.08 7.35 -1.42
CA MET A 41 -3.64 7.55 -1.61
C MET A 41 -2.87 6.22 -1.58
N ASP A 42 -3.25 5.31 -0.70
CA ASP A 42 -2.65 3.98 -0.58
C ASP A 42 -2.92 3.16 -1.86
N LYS A 43 -4.16 3.19 -2.39
CA LYS A 43 -4.49 2.55 -3.68
C LYS A 43 -3.68 3.12 -4.86
N LEU A 44 -3.54 4.45 -4.92
CA LEU A 44 -2.74 5.10 -5.96
C LEU A 44 -1.26 4.70 -5.87
N ALA A 45 -0.73 4.56 -4.65
CA ALA A 45 0.63 4.07 -4.43
C ALA A 45 0.78 2.61 -4.87
N ASP A 46 -0.20 1.75 -4.58
CA ASP A 46 -0.22 0.35 -5.03
C ASP A 46 -0.25 0.26 -6.56
N GLU A 47 -1.13 1.01 -7.22
CA GLU A 47 -1.23 1.06 -8.69
C GLU A 47 0.05 1.61 -9.34
N TYR A 48 0.70 2.59 -8.70
CA TYR A 48 1.98 3.12 -9.16
C TYR A 48 3.07 2.05 -9.05
N ALA A 49 3.13 1.31 -7.95
CA ALA A 49 4.09 0.24 -7.75
C ALA A 49 3.94 -0.87 -8.81
N VAL A 50 2.71 -1.34 -9.05
CA VAL A 50 2.44 -2.35 -10.10
C VAL A 50 2.87 -1.85 -11.48
N ARG A 51 2.56 -0.60 -11.82
CA ARG A 51 2.94 -0.02 -13.13
C ARG A 51 4.45 0.09 -13.35
N ASN A 52 5.22 0.22 -12.27
CA ASN A 52 6.68 0.33 -12.33
C ASN A 52 7.39 -0.99 -11.99
N SER A 53 6.65 -2.09 -11.95
CA SER A 53 7.24 -3.41 -11.75
C SER A 53 8.21 -3.76 -12.87
N ILE A 54 9.33 -4.37 -12.48
CA ILE A 54 10.36 -4.84 -13.44
C ILE A 54 9.86 -6.09 -14.18
N TYR A 55 9.12 -6.94 -13.47
CA TYR A 55 8.67 -8.24 -13.97
C TYR A 55 7.16 -8.27 -14.17
N HIS A 56 6.70 -9.13 -15.08
CA HIS A 56 5.31 -9.16 -15.52
C HIS A 56 4.68 -10.54 -15.37
N VAL A 57 3.34 -10.59 -15.37
CA VAL A 57 2.59 -11.85 -15.35
C VAL A 57 3.00 -12.73 -16.53
N GLY A 58 3.33 -13.98 -16.24
CA GLY A 58 3.81 -14.98 -17.21
C GLY A 58 5.34 -15.05 -17.32
N ASP A 59 6.08 -14.08 -16.77
CA ASP A 59 7.54 -14.11 -16.78
C ASP A 59 8.06 -15.32 -15.99
N LYS A 60 9.12 -15.92 -16.51
CA LYS A 60 9.88 -16.98 -15.83
C LYS A 60 11.13 -16.37 -15.20
N VAL A 61 11.20 -16.42 -13.88
CA VAL A 61 12.25 -15.77 -13.10
C VAL A 61 12.86 -16.73 -12.08
N LYS A 62 14.02 -16.36 -11.54
CA LYS A 62 14.68 -17.07 -10.45
C LYS A 62 14.53 -16.27 -9.17
N VAL A 63 14.19 -16.94 -8.08
CA VAL A 63 14.10 -16.34 -6.75
C VAL A 63 15.22 -16.80 -5.84
N ASN A 64 15.62 -15.91 -4.95
CA ASN A 64 16.59 -16.15 -3.90
C ASN A 64 16.02 -15.66 -2.56
N ASP A 65 15.49 -16.59 -1.78
CA ASP A 65 14.96 -16.35 -0.44
C ASP A 65 15.47 -17.40 0.55
N PHE A 66 15.16 -17.23 1.84
CA PHE A 66 15.76 -18.02 2.93
C PHE A 66 15.73 -19.55 2.72
N CYS A 67 14.73 -20.06 2.00
CA CYS A 67 14.56 -21.48 1.70
C CYS A 67 14.82 -21.87 0.23
N TRP A 68 15.05 -20.91 -0.67
CA TRP A 68 15.09 -21.12 -2.12
C TRP A 68 16.26 -20.37 -2.74
N LEU A 69 17.22 -21.09 -3.32
CA LEU A 69 18.40 -20.47 -3.91
C LEU A 69 18.40 -20.67 -5.43
N ASN A 70 18.19 -19.58 -6.18
CA ASN A 70 18.09 -19.57 -7.64
C ASN A 70 17.01 -20.51 -8.20
N GLU A 71 15.92 -20.70 -7.45
CA GLU A 71 14.85 -21.60 -7.86
C GLU A 71 13.98 -20.94 -8.94
N PRO A 72 13.70 -21.63 -10.06
CA PRO A 72 12.87 -21.10 -11.12
C PRO A 72 11.40 -21.08 -10.72
N CYS A 73 10.71 -20.02 -11.11
CA CYS A 73 9.29 -19.82 -10.87
C CYS A 73 8.64 -19.01 -12.01
N THR A 74 7.32 -19.04 -12.06
CA THR A 74 6.52 -18.24 -12.99
C THR A 74 5.72 -17.20 -12.22
N ILE A 75 5.73 -15.96 -12.67
CA ILE A 75 4.92 -14.89 -12.07
C ILE A 75 3.46 -15.07 -12.50
N LEU A 76 2.56 -15.12 -11.52
CA LEU A 76 1.12 -15.24 -11.71
C LEU A 76 0.41 -13.90 -11.53
N GLU A 77 0.90 -13.06 -10.63
CA GLU A 77 0.28 -11.77 -10.29
C GLU A 77 1.35 -10.79 -9.80
N VAL A 78 1.14 -9.49 -10.05
CA VAL A 78 1.96 -8.40 -9.53
C VAL A 78 1.06 -7.52 -8.65
N LYS A 79 1.48 -7.27 -7.41
CA LYS A 79 0.74 -6.49 -6.42
C LYS A 79 1.60 -5.35 -5.91
N GLY A 80 1.00 -4.18 -5.79
CA GLY A 80 1.53 -3.11 -4.96
C GLY A 80 1.01 -3.29 -3.54
N ARG A 81 1.86 -3.02 -2.54
CA ARG A 81 1.41 -2.87 -1.16
C ARG A 81 2.14 -1.72 -0.50
N TYR A 82 1.40 -0.68 -0.16
CA TYR A 82 1.83 0.45 0.64
C TYR A 82 1.67 0.18 2.14
N ASN A 83 2.59 0.70 2.97
CA ASN A 83 2.57 0.55 4.43
C ASN A 83 2.62 -0.91 4.96
N ILE A 84 3.39 -1.79 4.33
CA ILE A 84 3.72 -3.10 4.93
C ILE A 84 4.55 -2.86 6.21
N MET A 85 4.36 -3.68 7.25
CA MET A 85 4.91 -3.50 8.61
C MET A 85 6.41 -3.12 8.69
N MET A 86 7.21 -3.38 7.66
CA MET A 86 8.65 -3.09 7.64
C MET A 86 9.05 -1.80 6.90
N GLU A 87 8.15 -1.18 6.10
CA GLU A 87 8.47 0.00 5.28
C GLU A 87 7.32 1.03 5.30
N LYS A 88 7.25 1.82 6.39
CA LYS A 88 6.27 2.92 6.46
C LYS A 88 6.64 4.01 5.45
N GLY A 89 5.71 4.33 4.56
CA GLY A 89 5.86 5.40 3.58
C GLY A 89 6.53 5.01 2.26
N VAL A 90 6.86 3.74 2.05
CA VAL A 90 7.39 3.23 0.77
C VAL A 90 6.45 2.16 0.22
N PRO A 91 5.95 2.29 -1.02
CA PRO A 91 5.20 1.20 -1.66
C PRO A 91 6.15 0.07 -2.06
N VAL A 92 5.80 -1.16 -1.71
CA VAL A 92 6.56 -2.35 -2.06
C VAL A 92 5.86 -3.11 -3.16
N ILE A 93 6.63 -3.68 -4.09
CA ILE A 93 6.12 -4.57 -5.13
C ILE A 93 6.24 -6.02 -4.64
N LEU A 94 5.11 -6.72 -4.65
CA LEU A 94 5.00 -8.14 -4.34
C LEU A 94 4.62 -8.91 -5.60
N TYR A 95 5.23 -10.07 -5.77
CA TYR A 95 4.96 -10.99 -6.86
C TYR A 95 4.34 -12.26 -6.30
N VAL A 96 3.20 -12.65 -6.83
CA VAL A 96 2.64 -13.99 -6.61
C VAL A 96 3.30 -14.90 -7.62
N ILE A 97 4.06 -15.88 -7.16
CA ILE A 97 4.84 -16.79 -7.99
C ILE A 97 4.35 -18.22 -7.84
N LYS A 98 4.48 -19.01 -8.90
CA LYS A 98 4.37 -20.46 -8.88
C LYS A 98 5.75 -21.08 -9.02
N MET A 99 6.19 -21.78 -7.97
CA MET A 99 7.49 -22.43 -7.95
C MET A 99 7.49 -23.65 -8.87
N GLU A 100 8.58 -23.89 -9.62
CA GLU A 100 8.63 -25.07 -10.49
C GLU A 100 8.89 -26.36 -9.70
N ARG A 101 9.54 -26.27 -8.54
CA ARG A 101 9.97 -27.42 -7.73
C ARG A 101 8.81 -28.15 -7.06
N ASP A 102 8.02 -27.45 -6.27
CA ASP A 102 6.90 -28.00 -5.50
C ASP A 102 5.53 -27.69 -6.14
N LYS A 103 5.50 -26.83 -7.17
CA LYS A 103 4.28 -26.34 -7.84
C LYS A 103 3.37 -25.50 -6.93
N GLU A 104 3.87 -25.10 -5.77
CA GLU A 104 3.15 -24.28 -4.80
C GLU A 104 3.23 -22.78 -5.16
N ILE A 105 2.34 -22.00 -4.54
CA ILE A 105 2.20 -20.56 -4.77
C ILE A 105 2.70 -19.79 -3.55
N TYR A 106 3.52 -18.77 -3.81
CA TYR A 106 4.12 -17.92 -2.77
C TYR A 106 4.03 -16.44 -3.13
N GLU A 107 4.04 -15.58 -2.12
CA GLU A 107 4.26 -14.14 -2.30
C GLU A 107 5.71 -13.81 -1.97
N VAL A 108 6.41 -13.14 -2.90
CA VAL A 108 7.79 -12.69 -2.71
C VAL A 108 7.93 -11.20 -3.02
N MET A 109 8.86 -10.53 -2.34
CA MET A 109 9.20 -9.13 -2.64
C MET A 109 10.09 -9.06 -3.87
N GLU A 110 10.05 -7.93 -4.60
CA GLU A 110 10.90 -7.69 -5.78
C GLU A 110 12.38 -8.00 -5.54
N GLY A 111 12.94 -7.56 -4.41
CA GLY A 111 14.34 -7.78 -4.07
C GLY A 111 14.73 -9.26 -3.84
N LYS A 112 13.77 -10.19 -3.87
CA LYS A 112 14.00 -11.63 -3.81
C LYS A 112 14.09 -12.25 -5.21
N ILE A 113 13.69 -11.56 -6.26
CA ILE A 113 13.86 -12.02 -7.64
C ILE A 113 15.27 -11.60 -8.10
N VAL A 114 16.05 -12.56 -8.58
CA VAL A 114 17.47 -12.34 -8.94
C VAL A 114 17.72 -12.27 -10.45
N GLY A 115 16.70 -12.54 -11.27
CA GLY A 115 16.77 -12.39 -12.73
C GLY A 115 15.83 -13.33 -13.49
N TYR A 116 15.87 -13.24 -14.80
CA TYR A 116 15.14 -14.15 -15.70
C TYR A 116 15.76 -15.55 -15.71
N VAL A 117 14.93 -16.57 -15.98
CA VAL A 117 15.36 -17.97 -16.11
C VAL A 117 16.10 -18.18 -17.41
#